data_AF-A0A5C6EPN9-F1
#
_entry.id   AF-A0A5C6EPN9-F1
#
_cell.length_a   1.000
_cell.length_b   1.000
_cell.length_c   1.000
_cell.angle_alpha   90.00
_cell.angle_beta   90.00
_cell.angle_gamma   90.00
#
_symmetry.space_group_name_H-M   'P 1'
#
loop_
_entity.id
_entity.type
_entity.pdbx_description
1 polymer ?
#
loop_
_entity_poly.entity_id
_entity_poly.type
_entity_poly.pdbx_seq_one_letter_code
_entity_poly.pdbx_strand_id
1 'polypeptide(L)'
;MSIRIDYLKEPKLQFGNYFEHQDTKTGLAEFGPFGKNIAGLHPSEIKMGFIGTRETIAGAKEWLEECGSEIESENSKVIKAKINEADNLPSLFGQGIFEDEHIHEPIVRLYKILNRDFIGFSKESEFDSCFQMNDRWDRSIRQEEINKTLGIEDKQRRIWELVELFDSQIKSLAETSPAPDIIVLALTPEIVDEAYTVQITGNFHLNFRRAIKAKAMRWGVPIQLIQRSTVLGKKPKGRKTPLQEKATRAWNFCTALYYKAEGIPWCPVTVEKDTCFIGVDFYVAQDGKDNLTMRTSVAQAFDYLGQGLVLRGDPFEWNSDANGKSPHMSREGAARLVSATLKEYVNVRGTPPKRVVVHKSSRFWGSDHGEFNELDGFIEGIQSVFPGCDYDLVTLTRSRIRLFREGQYPPARGSYFCIEDEAHFLYTMGFIPYLETFPGSYIPEPWQIVERHGSSAHKDLFREVLELTKMNVNNCSFADGTPITLSFSQKIGEIMKHVSDEDTVQTSYRFYM
;
A
#
# COMPACT_ATOMS: atom_id res chain seq x y z
N MET A 1 -20.89 -31.24 9.27
CA MET A 1 -20.45 -29.96 8.68
C MET A 1 -21.42 -28.87 9.06
N SER A 2 -21.22 -28.30 10.26
CA SER A 2 -21.88 -27.06 10.64
C SER A 2 -21.10 -25.87 10.05
N ILE A 3 -21.82 -24.91 9.48
CA ILE A 3 -21.25 -23.65 8.98
C ILE A 3 -22.05 -22.52 9.60
N ARG A 4 -21.38 -21.64 10.35
CA ARG A 4 -21.98 -20.40 10.84
C ARG A 4 -21.45 -19.24 10.03
N ILE A 5 -22.35 -18.36 9.60
CA ILE A 5 -22.03 -17.18 8.79
C ILE A 5 -22.48 -15.96 9.57
N ASP A 6 -21.63 -14.94 9.63
CA ASP A 6 -21.91 -13.64 10.23
C ASP A 6 -21.41 -12.52 9.32
N TYR A 7 -21.87 -11.30 9.59
CA TYR A 7 -21.41 -10.10 8.90
C TYR A 7 -20.68 -9.18 9.88
N LEU A 8 -19.38 -8.99 9.65
CA LEU A 8 -18.61 -7.95 10.32
C LEU A 8 -18.88 -6.62 9.63
N LYS A 9 -19.34 -5.62 10.39
CA LYS A 9 -19.62 -4.28 9.88
C LYS A 9 -18.36 -3.68 9.26
N GLU A 10 -18.53 -2.92 8.17
CA GLU A 10 -17.43 -2.23 7.53
C GLU A 10 -16.80 -1.21 8.50
N PRO A 11 -15.48 -1.26 8.73
CA PRO A 11 -14.80 -0.31 9.59
C PRO A 11 -14.78 1.08 8.94
N LYS A 12 -14.97 2.09 9.78
CA LYS A 12 -14.85 3.49 9.41
C LYS A 12 -13.41 3.96 9.60
N LEU A 13 -13.06 5.00 8.85
CA LEU A 13 -11.85 5.77 8.99
C LEU A 13 -12.22 7.17 9.45
N GLN A 14 -11.31 7.84 10.15
CA GLN A 14 -11.43 9.22 10.60
C GLN A 14 -10.59 10.14 9.72
N PHE A 15 -11.16 11.31 9.40
CA PHE A 15 -10.63 12.36 8.53
C PHE A 15 -10.57 13.70 9.28
N GLY A 16 -10.36 14.80 8.57
CA GLY A 16 -10.39 16.14 9.16
C GLY A 16 -11.68 16.40 9.94
N ASN A 17 -11.59 17.30 10.93
CA ASN A 17 -12.66 17.61 11.89
C ASN A 17 -13.25 16.36 12.58
N TYR A 18 -12.48 15.28 12.71
CA TYR A 18 -12.90 14.01 13.29
C TYR A 18 -14.05 13.32 12.55
N PHE A 19 -14.30 13.68 11.29
CA PHE A 19 -15.34 13.06 10.47
C PHE A 19 -15.05 11.58 10.23
N GLU A 20 -16.04 10.72 10.46
CA GLU A 20 -15.90 9.28 10.24
C GLU A 20 -16.60 8.82 8.96
N HIS A 21 -15.88 8.14 8.09
CA HIS A 21 -16.44 7.59 6.86
C HIS A 21 -15.76 6.27 6.45
N GLN A 22 -16.50 5.41 5.76
CA GLN A 22 -15.98 4.12 5.31
C GLN A 22 -15.17 4.20 4.00
N ASP A 23 -15.31 5.25 3.21
CA ASP A 23 -14.58 5.44 1.95
C ASP A 23 -13.56 6.57 2.05
N THR A 24 -12.34 6.30 1.59
CA THR A 24 -11.17 7.19 1.67
C THR A 24 -11.33 8.44 0.83
N LYS A 25 -11.76 8.30 -0.43
CA LYS A 25 -11.98 9.43 -1.34
C LYS A 25 -13.07 10.35 -0.82
N THR A 26 -14.17 9.79 -0.34
CA THR A 26 -15.28 10.55 0.22
C THR A 26 -14.86 11.30 1.48
N GLY A 27 -14.16 10.63 2.42
CA GLY A 27 -13.70 11.30 3.63
C GLY A 27 -12.73 12.46 3.35
N LEU A 28 -11.75 12.25 2.48
CA LEU A 28 -10.80 13.30 2.07
C LEU A 28 -11.48 14.42 1.28
N ALA A 29 -12.43 14.11 0.41
CA ALA A 29 -13.10 15.10 -0.41
C ALA A 29 -14.01 16.05 0.38
N GLU A 30 -14.61 15.57 1.47
CA GLU A 30 -15.60 16.34 2.25
C GLU A 30 -14.97 17.07 3.44
N PHE A 31 -13.93 16.50 4.06
CA PHE A 31 -13.35 17.04 5.31
C PHE A 31 -11.82 17.10 5.31
N GLY A 32 -11.17 16.66 4.24
CA GLY A 32 -9.72 16.70 4.13
C GLY A 32 -8.99 15.66 4.98
N PRO A 33 -7.65 15.71 4.99
CA PRO A 33 -6.80 14.81 5.75
C PRO A 33 -7.05 14.86 7.26
N PHE A 34 -6.95 13.72 7.94
CA PHE A 34 -7.00 13.65 9.41
C PHE A 34 -6.04 14.63 10.09
N GLY A 35 -4.81 14.74 9.57
CA GLY A 35 -3.79 15.63 10.12
C GLY A 35 -4.14 17.11 10.02
N LYS A 36 -5.06 17.55 9.14
CA LYS A 36 -5.36 18.96 8.83
C LYS A 36 -5.63 19.80 10.08
N ASN A 37 -6.29 19.22 11.08
CA ASN A 37 -6.66 19.90 12.32
C ASN A 37 -5.73 19.59 13.51
N ILE A 38 -4.58 18.95 13.27
CA ILE A 38 -3.65 18.51 14.31
C ILE A 38 -2.26 19.08 14.03
N ALA A 39 -1.78 19.93 14.94
CA ALA A 39 -0.47 20.56 14.82
C ALA A 39 0.64 19.51 14.65
N GLY A 40 1.48 19.70 13.62
CA GLY A 40 2.62 18.82 13.32
C GLY A 40 2.28 17.57 12.49
N LEU A 41 1.00 17.31 12.18
CA LEU A 41 0.58 16.15 11.37
C LEU A 41 0.08 16.54 9.96
N HIS A 42 0.24 17.81 9.59
CA HIS A 42 -0.23 18.37 8.35
C HIS A 42 0.85 19.25 7.67
N PRO A 43 1.41 18.80 6.55
CA PRO A 43 2.27 19.62 5.72
C PRO A 43 1.43 20.53 4.82
N SER A 44 1.30 21.81 5.16
CA SER A 44 0.56 22.78 4.34
C SER A 44 1.27 23.11 3.01
N GLU A 45 2.60 22.96 2.98
CA GLU A 45 3.44 23.23 1.81
C GLU A 45 4.49 22.13 1.69
N ILE A 46 4.53 21.46 0.53
CA ILE A 46 5.45 20.34 0.28
C ILE A 46 6.45 20.74 -0.80
N LYS A 47 7.74 20.85 -0.45
CA LYS A 47 8.82 21.23 -1.36
C LYS A 47 9.20 20.05 -2.25
N MET A 48 9.08 20.25 -3.56
CA MET A 48 9.32 19.23 -4.57
C MET A 48 10.64 19.49 -5.31
N GLY A 49 11.51 18.48 -5.34
CA GLY A 49 12.68 18.45 -6.22
C GLY A 49 12.46 17.52 -7.41
N PHE A 50 13.17 17.74 -8.51
CA PHE A 50 12.98 16.99 -9.76
C PHE A 50 14.31 16.54 -10.36
N ILE A 51 14.38 15.28 -10.75
CA ILE A 51 15.54 14.70 -11.45
C ILE A 51 15.04 13.97 -12.71
N GLY A 52 15.61 14.31 -13.86
CA GLY A 52 15.22 13.74 -15.15
C GLY A 52 15.80 14.53 -16.32
N THR A 53 15.30 14.32 -17.53
CA THR A 53 15.64 15.21 -18.65
C THR A 53 14.81 16.49 -18.54
N ARG A 54 15.21 17.55 -19.25
CA ARG A 54 14.41 18.80 -19.26
C ARG A 54 12.95 18.55 -19.65
N GLU A 55 12.72 17.66 -20.61
CA GLU A 55 11.38 17.30 -21.08
C GLU A 55 10.58 16.50 -20.04
N THR A 56 11.22 15.54 -19.34
CA THR A 56 10.51 14.75 -18.33
C THR A 56 10.26 15.54 -17.05
N ILE A 57 11.17 16.44 -16.67
CA ILE A 57 10.97 17.38 -15.55
C ILE A 57 9.80 18.32 -15.84
N ALA A 58 9.75 18.93 -17.03
CA ALA A 58 8.65 19.80 -17.43
C ALA A 58 7.31 19.07 -17.36
N GLY A 59 7.22 17.86 -17.94
CA GLY A 59 5.99 17.06 -17.86
C GLY A 59 5.61 16.64 -16.44
N ALA A 60 6.59 16.40 -15.55
CA ALA A 60 6.30 16.12 -14.15
C ALA A 60 5.73 17.37 -13.44
N LYS A 61 6.30 18.55 -13.68
CA LYS A 61 5.79 19.82 -13.12
C LYS A 61 4.37 20.12 -13.61
N GLU A 62 4.13 20.01 -14.91
CA GLU A 62 2.78 20.16 -15.51
C GLU A 62 1.76 19.23 -14.85
N TRP A 63 2.13 17.98 -14.56
CA TRP A 63 1.26 17.04 -13.85
C TRP A 63 0.93 17.48 -12.42
N LEU A 64 1.92 18.01 -11.67
CA LEU A 64 1.69 18.52 -10.32
C LEU A 64 0.83 19.79 -10.33
N GLU A 65 1.04 20.69 -11.30
CA GLU A 65 0.21 21.89 -11.49
C GLU A 65 -1.24 21.51 -11.79
N GLU A 66 -1.46 20.53 -12.66
CA GLU A 66 -2.78 20.02 -12.97
C GLU A 66 -3.46 19.37 -11.75
N CYS A 67 -2.69 18.61 -10.96
CA CYS A 67 -3.17 18.09 -9.68
C CYS A 67 -3.49 19.22 -8.67
N GLY A 68 -3.09 20.46 -8.89
CA GLY A 68 -3.52 21.59 -8.07
C GLY A 68 -5.01 21.92 -8.22
N SER A 69 -5.64 21.49 -9.31
CA SER A 69 -7.04 21.77 -9.64
C SER A 69 -7.92 20.51 -9.63
N GLU A 70 -9.24 20.71 -9.70
CA GLU A 70 -10.19 19.60 -9.82
C GLU A 70 -9.97 18.81 -11.12
N ILE A 71 -9.95 17.48 -11.03
CA ILE A 71 -9.87 16.59 -12.19
C ILE A 71 -11.12 15.73 -12.23
N GLU A 72 -12.00 16.01 -13.19
CA GLU A 72 -13.24 15.27 -13.38
C GLU A 72 -12.97 13.81 -13.78
N SER A 73 -13.81 12.93 -13.26
CA SER A 73 -13.77 11.52 -13.63
C SER A 73 -14.47 11.25 -14.97
N GLU A 74 -13.80 10.48 -15.84
CA GLU A 74 -14.29 10.11 -17.17
C GLU A 74 -15.45 9.07 -17.13
N ASN A 75 -15.79 8.51 -15.96
CA ASN A 75 -16.73 7.39 -15.86
C ASN A 75 -18.21 7.79 -15.76
N SER A 76 -18.78 8.09 -16.93
CA SER A 76 -20.23 8.16 -17.17
C SER A 76 -20.78 6.78 -17.55
N LYS A 77 -21.31 5.99 -16.62
CA LYS A 77 -22.10 4.80 -17.01
C LYS A 77 -23.50 5.23 -17.44
N VAL A 78 -23.73 5.28 -18.75
CA VAL A 78 -25.08 5.44 -19.31
C VAL A 78 -25.88 4.17 -19.01
N ILE A 79 -26.78 4.21 -18.04
CA ILE A 79 -27.80 3.16 -17.92
C ILE A 79 -28.88 3.51 -18.94
N LYS A 80 -28.97 2.76 -20.04
CA LYS A 80 -30.22 2.76 -20.82
C LYS A 80 -31.29 2.17 -19.90
N ALA A 81 -32.26 2.97 -19.49
CA ALA A 81 -33.44 2.45 -18.80
C ALA A 81 -34.02 1.33 -19.67
N LYS A 82 -34.04 0.10 -19.16
CA LYS A 82 -34.85 -0.95 -19.79
C LYS A 82 -36.29 -0.54 -19.53
N ILE A 83 -36.97 -0.04 -20.56
CA ILE A 83 -38.43 0.01 -20.56
C ILE A 83 -38.87 -1.44 -20.43
N ASN A 84 -39.54 -1.78 -19.33
CA ASN A 84 -40.18 -3.09 -19.21
C ASN A 84 -41.31 -3.11 -20.24
N GLU A 85 -41.30 -4.06 -21.18
CA GLU A 85 -42.42 -4.30 -22.12
C GLU A 85 -43.72 -4.73 -21.43
N ALA A 86 -43.75 -4.78 -20.08
CA ALA A 86 -44.94 -5.07 -19.29
C ALA A 86 -45.88 -3.86 -19.10
N ASP A 87 -45.45 -2.64 -19.44
CA ASP A 87 -46.29 -1.42 -19.31
C ASP A 87 -47.08 -1.10 -20.59
N ASN A 88 -47.00 -1.91 -21.65
CA ASN A 88 -47.91 -1.84 -22.79
C ASN A 88 -49.20 -2.62 -22.51
N LEU A 89 -49.95 -2.19 -21.50
CA LEU A 89 -51.37 -2.50 -21.41
C LEU A 89 -52.13 -1.44 -22.24
N PRO A 90 -52.93 -1.80 -23.25
CA PRO A 90 -53.72 -0.81 -23.97
C PRO A 90 -54.69 -0.13 -23.00
N SER A 91 -54.64 1.20 -22.93
CA SER A 91 -55.55 2.04 -22.18
C SER A 91 -57.00 1.69 -22.52
N LEU A 92 -57.76 1.19 -21.54
CA LEU A 92 -59.16 0.78 -21.67
C LEU A 92 -60.15 1.97 -21.75
N PHE A 93 -59.66 3.19 -21.96
CA PHE A 93 -60.47 4.39 -22.16
C PHE A 93 -59.91 5.17 -23.34
N GLY A 94 -60.76 5.36 -24.35
CA GLY A 94 -60.40 5.99 -25.61
C GLY A 94 -60.35 7.52 -25.58
N GLN A 95 -59.86 8.03 -26.71
CA GLN A 95 -59.87 9.41 -27.22
C GLN A 95 -58.87 10.40 -26.60
N GLY A 96 -57.91 10.81 -27.42
CA GLY A 96 -57.13 12.03 -27.21
C GLY A 96 -55.76 11.98 -27.87
N ILE A 97 -55.67 12.58 -29.05
CA ILE A 97 -54.43 12.81 -29.81
C ILE A 97 -53.50 13.71 -28.99
N PHE A 98 -52.30 13.23 -28.65
CA PHE A 98 -51.11 14.06 -28.45
C PHE A 98 -49.89 13.26 -28.90
N GLU A 99 -49.33 13.64 -30.05
CA GLU A 99 -47.95 13.31 -30.42
C GLU A 99 -47.03 14.10 -29.49
N ASP A 100 -46.58 13.50 -28.40
CA ASP A 100 -45.41 14.00 -27.67
C ASP A 100 -44.18 13.25 -28.18
N GLU A 101 -43.40 13.92 -29.03
CA GLU A 101 -41.99 13.58 -29.28
C GLU A 101 -41.18 13.85 -28.01
N HIS A 102 -41.37 13.03 -26.98
CA HIS A 102 -40.38 12.92 -25.93
C HIS A 102 -39.24 12.04 -26.44
N ILE A 103 -38.24 12.70 -27.03
CA ILE A 103 -36.88 12.18 -27.13
C ILE A 103 -36.49 11.78 -25.70
N HIS A 104 -36.59 10.50 -25.37
CA HIS A 104 -36.07 9.98 -24.12
C HIS A 104 -34.55 10.09 -24.17
N GLU A 105 -34.02 11.24 -23.72
CA GLU A 105 -32.60 11.36 -23.41
C GLU A 105 -32.26 10.24 -22.41
N PRO A 106 -31.24 9.41 -22.71
CA PRO A 106 -30.85 8.35 -21.80
C PRO A 106 -30.42 8.98 -20.48
N ILE A 107 -31.10 8.63 -19.38
CA ILE A 107 -30.72 9.06 -18.04
C ILE A 107 -29.33 8.50 -17.72
N VAL A 108 -28.30 9.34 -17.84
CA VAL A 108 -26.93 8.98 -17.47
C VAL A 108 -26.81 9.07 -15.95
N ARG A 109 -26.89 7.94 -15.24
CA ARG A 109 -26.46 7.90 -13.83
C ARG A 109 -24.94 7.88 -13.77
N LEU A 110 -24.35 9.03 -13.46
CA LEU A 110 -22.94 9.16 -13.14
C LEU A 110 -22.61 8.34 -11.88
N TYR A 111 -21.90 7.22 -12.03
CA TYR A 111 -21.39 6.43 -10.91
C TYR A 111 -20.09 7.05 -10.35
N LYS A 112 -20.17 8.29 -9.85
CA LYS A 112 -19.03 8.98 -9.22
C LYS A 112 -18.60 8.38 -7.88
N ILE A 113 -19.41 7.49 -7.28
CA ILE A 113 -19.04 6.82 -6.02
C ILE A 113 -17.79 5.93 -6.20
N LEU A 114 -17.65 5.23 -7.34
CA LEU A 114 -16.50 4.36 -7.59
C LEU A 114 -15.26 5.17 -8.02
N ASN A 115 -15.48 6.09 -8.95
CA ASN A 115 -14.45 6.97 -9.49
C ASN A 115 -14.89 8.42 -9.25
N ARG A 116 -14.62 8.90 -8.03
CA ARG A 116 -14.91 10.26 -7.62
C ARG A 116 -13.93 11.21 -8.30
N ASP A 117 -14.42 12.39 -8.67
CA ASP A 117 -13.59 13.50 -9.13
C ASP A 117 -12.49 13.77 -8.11
N PHE A 118 -11.32 14.14 -8.58
CA PHE A 118 -10.24 14.55 -7.70
C PHE A 118 -10.42 16.02 -7.36
N ILE A 119 -10.46 16.35 -6.07
CA ILE A 119 -10.80 17.70 -5.58
C ILE A 119 -9.70 18.76 -5.76
N GLY A 120 -8.55 18.38 -6.31
CA GLY A 120 -7.35 19.22 -6.36
C GLY A 120 -6.52 19.16 -5.08
N PHE A 121 -5.22 19.45 -5.21
CA PHE A 121 -4.24 19.49 -4.15
C PHE A 121 -3.71 20.93 -4.01
N SER A 122 -4.50 21.78 -3.36
CA SER A 122 -4.18 23.18 -3.13
C SER A 122 -4.61 23.62 -1.74
N LYS A 123 -4.33 24.89 -1.39
CA LYS A 123 -4.80 25.49 -0.13
C LYS A 123 -6.29 25.79 -0.13
N GLU A 124 -6.88 25.90 -1.32
CA GLU A 124 -8.31 26.15 -1.51
C GLU A 124 -9.14 24.86 -1.50
N SER A 125 -8.52 23.71 -1.77
CA SER A 125 -9.21 22.41 -1.70
C SER A 125 -9.24 21.87 -0.27
N GLU A 126 -10.03 20.82 -0.04
CA GLU A 126 -10.10 20.20 1.30
C GLU A 126 -8.77 19.58 1.77
N PHE A 127 -7.83 19.31 0.85
CA PHE A 127 -6.47 18.92 1.23
C PHE A 127 -5.74 19.99 2.06
N ASP A 128 -6.04 21.27 1.86
CA ASP A 128 -5.38 22.42 2.52
C ASP A 128 -3.84 22.36 2.43
N SER A 129 -3.34 21.82 1.33
CA SER A 129 -1.91 21.54 1.13
C SER A 129 -1.56 21.73 -0.34
N CYS A 130 -0.41 22.34 -0.60
CA CYS A 130 0.05 22.61 -1.97
C CYS A 130 1.52 22.19 -2.20
N PHE A 131 1.87 21.95 -3.45
CA PHE A 131 3.26 21.70 -3.85
C PHE A 131 4.02 23.01 -4.07
N GLN A 132 5.22 23.10 -3.50
CA GLN A 132 6.18 24.16 -3.79
C GLN A 132 7.24 23.65 -4.76
N MET A 133 7.30 24.29 -5.93
CA MET A 133 8.27 23.97 -6.97
C MET A 133 9.22 25.16 -7.13
N ASN A 134 10.52 24.89 -7.23
CA ASN A 134 11.52 25.92 -7.47
C ASN A 134 12.64 25.33 -8.33
N ASP A 135 13.08 26.06 -9.35
CA ASP A 135 14.09 25.60 -10.31
C ASP A 135 15.43 25.27 -9.64
N ARG A 136 15.72 25.80 -8.44
CA ARG A 136 16.91 25.42 -7.67
C ARG A 136 16.92 23.93 -7.29
N TRP A 137 15.74 23.30 -7.21
CA TRP A 137 15.56 21.89 -6.89
C TRP A 137 15.42 21.01 -8.12
N ASP A 138 15.71 21.54 -9.31
CA ASP A 138 15.79 20.77 -10.53
C ASP A 138 17.23 20.29 -10.77
N ARG A 139 17.37 19.03 -11.19
CA ARG A 139 18.61 18.48 -11.72
C ARG A 139 18.34 17.81 -13.05
N SER A 140 18.74 18.48 -14.13
CA SER A 140 18.60 17.94 -15.48
C SER A 140 19.77 17.02 -15.83
N ILE A 141 19.45 15.77 -16.18
CA ILE A 141 20.40 14.80 -16.75
C ILE A 141 20.34 14.93 -18.28
N ARG A 142 21.49 14.97 -18.96
CA ARG A 142 21.50 15.07 -20.43
C ARG A 142 21.05 13.75 -21.05
N GLN A 143 20.33 13.82 -22.16
CA GLN A 143 19.88 12.62 -22.88
C GLN A 143 21.06 11.75 -23.34
N GLU A 144 22.19 12.36 -23.70
CA GLU A 144 23.42 11.65 -24.08
C GLU A 144 23.97 10.77 -22.96
N GLU A 145 23.91 11.24 -21.71
CA GLU A 145 24.38 10.48 -20.54
C GLU A 145 23.48 9.27 -20.30
N ILE A 146 22.16 9.44 -20.40
CA ILE A 146 21.19 8.35 -20.30
C ILE A 146 21.44 7.33 -21.43
N ASN A 147 21.56 7.78 -22.67
CA ASN A 147 21.78 6.90 -23.83
C ASN A 147 23.11 6.14 -23.72
N LYS A 148 24.16 6.78 -23.21
CA LYS A 148 25.45 6.12 -22.95
C LYS A 148 25.29 4.97 -21.94
N THR A 149 24.55 5.19 -20.85
CA THR A 149 24.27 4.15 -19.87
C THR A 149 23.40 3.04 -20.46
N LEU A 150 22.36 3.38 -21.22
CA LEU A 150 21.49 2.42 -21.90
C LEU A 150 22.22 1.57 -22.96
N GLY A 151 23.30 2.10 -23.56
CA GLY A 151 24.15 1.37 -24.51
C GLY A 151 24.99 0.24 -23.90
N ILE A 152 25.01 0.07 -22.58
CA ILE A 152 25.73 -1.02 -21.91
C ILE A 152 25.04 -2.36 -22.20
N GLU A 153 25.76 -3.32 -22.80
CA GLU A 153 25.22 -4.64 -23.18
C GLU A 153 24.72 -5.44 -21.97
N ASP A 154 25.51 -5.49 -20.89
CA ASP A 154 25.08 -6.14 -19.65
C ASP A 154 23.99 -5.33 -18.95
N LYS A 155 22.78 -5.89 -18.94
CA LYS A 155 21.59 -5.27 -18.35
C LYS A 155 21.72 -5.08 -16.84
N GLN A 156 22.44 -5.95 -16.12
CA GLN A 156 22.65 -5.77 -14.68
C GLN A 156 23.54 -4.55 -14.43
N ARG A 157 24.67 -4.47 -15.13
CA ARG A 157 25.56 -3.30 -15.07
C ARG A 157 24.84 -2.01 -15.51
N ARG A 158 24.05 -2.08 -16.58
CA ARG A 158 23.22 -0.97 -17.07
C ARG A 158 22.32 -0.39 -15.97
N ILE A 159 21.63 -1.24 -15.22
CA ILE A 159 20.74 -0.80 -14.14
C ILE A 159 21.53 -0.13 -13.02
N TRP A 160 22.65 -0.71 -12.59
CA TRP A 160 23.46 -0.13 -11.52
C TRP A 160 24.09 1.22 -11.91
N GLU A 161 24.65 1.34 -13.12
CA GLU A 161 25.19 2.60 -13.63
C GLU A 161 24.11 3.68 -13.73
N LEU A 162 22.86 3.30 -14.06
CA LEU A 162 21.73 4.22 -14.04
C LEU A 162 21.33 4.62 -12.62
N VAL A 163 21.37 3.68 -11.66
CA VAL A 163 21.13 3.96 -10.24
C VAL A 163 22.17 4.94 -9.73
N GLU A 164 23.46 4.75 -10.03
CA GLU A 164 24.54 5.67 -9.67
C GLU A 164 24.31 7.08 -10.24
N LEU A 165 23.91 7.16 -11.51
CA LEU A 165 23.63 8.43 -12.16
C LEU A 165 22.53 9.22 -11.42
N PHE A 166 21.40 8.57 -11.10
CA PHE A 166 20.32 9.23 -10.36
C PHE A 166 20.69 9.52 -8.90
N ASP A 167 21.38 8.59 -8.22
CA ASP A 167 21.79 8.74 -6.82
C ASP A 167 22.74 9.92 -6.63
N SER A 168 23.66 10.16 -7.57
CA SER A 168 24.53 11.35 -7.54
C SER A 168 23.74 12.67 -7.55
N GLN A 169 22.62 12.71 -8.29
CA GLN A 169 21.75 13.88 -8.36
C GLN A 169 20.86 14.01 -7.11
N ILE A 170 20.40 12.88 -6.54
CA ILE A 170 19.67 12.85 -5.27
C ILE A 170 20.54 13.41 -4.16
N LYS A 171 21.80 12.96 -4.06
CA LYS A 171 22.78 13.50 -3.13
C LYS A 171 22.89 15.02 -3.23
N SER A 172 23.08 15.53 -4.46
CA SER A 172 23.21 16.97 -4.69
C SER A 172 21.98 17.76 -4.23
N LEU A 173 20.77 17.23 -4.38
CA LEU A 173 19.55 17.87 -3.91
C LEU A 173 19.37 17.77 -2.39
N ALA A 174 19.69 16.63 -1.80
CA ALA A 174 19.62 16.43 -0.36
C ALA A 174 20.59 17.33 0.41
N GLU A 175 21.76 17.63 -0.16
CA GLU A 175 22.76 18.54 0.42
C GLU A 175 22.45 20.04 0.14
N THR A 176 21.44 20.35 -0.66
CA THR A 176 21.03 21.74 -0.94
C THR A 176 20.29 22.33 0.27
N SER A 177 20.51 23.61 0.59
CA SER A 177 19.80 24.30 1.67
C SER A 177 18.87 25.40 1.14
N PRO A 178 17.56 25.38 1.47
CA PRO A 178 16.83 24.27 2.08
C PRO A 178 16.66 23.09 1.12
N ALA A 179 16.65 21.88 1.65
CA ALA A 179 16.40 20.66 0.89
C ALA A 179 14.93 20.54 0.48
N PRO A 180 14.61 19.84 -0.62
CA PRO A 180 13.23 19.46 -0.92
C PRO A 180 12.73 18.40 0.07
N ASP A 181 11.43 18.38 0.33
CA ASP A 181 10.78 17.39 1.20
C ASP A 181 10.62 16.05 0.47
N ILE A 182 10.44 16.09 -0.86
CA ILE A 182 10.32 14.91 -1.72
C ILE A 182 11.05 15.16 -3.05
N ILE A 183 11.76 14.15 -3.55
CA ILE A 183 12.42 14.19 -4.86
C ILE A 183 11.67 13.30 -5.86
N VAL A 184 11.21 13.89 -6.96
CA VAL A 184 10.55 13.20 -8.07
C VAL A 184 11.58 12.78 -9.12
N LEU A 185 11.69 11.48 -9.38
CA LEU A 185 12.50 10.93 -10.46
C LEU A 185 11.60 10.78 -11.70
N ALA A 186 11.75 11.71 -12.64
CA ALA A 186 11.00 11.77 -13.88
C ALA A 186 11.68 10.93 -14.97
N LEU A 187 11.23 9.68 -15.11
CA LEU A 187 11.85 8.67 -15.97
C LEU A 187 11.45 8.85 -17.44
N THR A 188 12.43 8.70 -18.32
CA THR A 188 12.18 8.63 -19.76
C THR A 188 11.58 7.26 -20.15
N PRO A 189 10.83 7.15 -21.24
CA PRO A 189 10.30 5.88 -21.72
C PRO A 189 11.38 4.81 -21.94
N GLU A 190 12.56 5.21 -22.41
CA GLU A 190 13.67 4.30 -22.72
C GLU A 190 14.21 3.64 -21.45
N ILE A 191 14.30 4.36 -20.34
CA ILE A 191 14.68 3.79 -19.04
C ILE A 191 13.68 2.71 -18.61
N VAL A 192 12.38 2.95 -18.80
CA VAL A 192 11.31 2.03 -18.42
C VAL A 192 11.30 0.78 -19.31
N ASP A 193 11.56 0.95 -20.60
CA ASP A 193 11.52 -0.16 -21.55
C ASP A 193 12.80 -1.02 -21.46
N GLU A 194 13.97 -0.39 -21.25
CA GLU A 194 15.26 -1.06 -21.40
C GLU A 194 15.98 -1.38 -20.09
N ALA A 195 15.73 -0.61 -19.01
CA ALA A 195 16.49 -0.70 -17.76
C ALA A 195 15.61 -0.90 -16.52
N TYR A 196 14.37 -1.40 -16.67
CA TYR A 196 13.47 -1.51 -15.51
C TYR A 196 13.70 -2.73 -14.63
N THR A 197 13.94 -3.91 -15.23
CA THR A 197 14.14 -5.15 -14.48
C THR A 197 14.97 -6.19 -15.24
N VAL A 198 15.81 -6.93 -14.52
CA VAL A 198 16.57 -8.09 -15.02
C VAL A 198 16.56 -9.21 -13.99
N GLN A 199 16.49 -10.46 -14.44
CA GLN A 199 16.63 -11.63 -13.58
C GLN A 199 18.12 -11.94 -13.41
N ILE A 200 18.60 -12.03 -12.17
CA ILE A 200 20.02 -12.33 -11.89
C ILE A 200 20.21 -13.83 -11.63
N THR A 201 19.46 -14.39 -10.68
CA THR A 201 19.57 -15.81 -10.30
C THR A 201 18.25 -16.32 -9.75
N GLY A 202 17.80 -17.51 -10.16
CA GLY A 202 16.56 -18.11 -9.66
C GLY A 202 15.38 -17.14 -9.73
N ASN A 203 14.74 -16.86 -8.60
CA ASN A 203 13.63 -15.88 -8.50
C ASN A 203 14.09 -14.45 -8.19
N PHE A 204 15.39 -14.19 -8.07
CA PHE A 204 15.94 -12.86 -7.78
C PHE A 204 15.94 -11.98 -9.02
N HIS A 205 15.21 -10.87 -8.93
CA HIS A 205 15.13 -9.85 -9.97
C HIS A 205 15.71 -8.53 -9.46
N LEU A 206 16.72 -8.02 -10.15
CA LEU A 206 17.17 -6.65 -9.97
C LEU A 206 16.19 -5.71 -10.67
N ASN A 207 15.63 -4.79 -9.89
CA ASN A 207 14.65 -3.82 -10.37
C ASN A 207 15.14 -2.40 -10.07
N PHE A 208 15.18 -1.55 -11.09
CA PHE A 208 15.68 -0.18 -10.98
C PHE A 208 14.99 0.62 -9.87
N ARG A 209 13.65 0.57 -9.79
CA ARG A 209 12.87 1.28 -8.77
C ARG A 209 13.27 0.85 -7.35
N ARG A 210 13.52 -0.45 -7.14
CA ARG A 210 13.85 -0.98 -5.81
C ARG A 210 15.28 -0.65 -5.43
N ALA A 211 16.21 -0.79 -6.37
CA ALA A 211 17.61 -0.46 -6.17
C ALA A 211 17.83 1.03 -5.87
N ILE A 212 17.22 1.95 -6.64
CA ILE A 212 17.35 3.39 -6.38
C ILE A 212 16.73 3.79 -5.04
N LYS A 213 15.61 3.17 -4.65
CA LYS A 213 15.00 3.39 -3.32
C LYS A 213 15.92 2.96 -2.20
N ALA A 214 16.47 1.75 -2.28
CA ALA A 214 17.43 1.24 -1.30
C ALA A 214 18.63 2.19 -1.16
N LYS A 215 19.21 2.60 -2.28
CA LYS A 215 20.40 3.46 -2.29
C LYS A 215 20.13 4.86 -1.74
N ALA A 216 18.97 5.44 -2.09
CA ALA A 216 18.62 6.81 -1.74
C ALA A 216 18.27 7.01 -0.24
N MET A 217 18.01 5.94 0.52
CA MET A 217 17.64 6.04 1.95
C MET A 217 18.69 6.80 2.77
N ARG A 218 19.97 6.64 2.43
CA ARG A 218 21.09 7.29 3.14
C ARG A 218 21.01 8.82 3.14
N TRP A 219 20.30 9.41 2.17
CA TRP A 219 20.18 10.86 2.00
C TRP A 219 19.04 11.48 2.79
N GLY A 220 18.18 10.68 3.42
CA GLY A 220 17.11 11.19 4.29
C GLY A 220 15.97 11.92 3.58
N VAL A 221 15.93 11.93 2.24
CA VAL A 221 14.83 12.53 1.44
C VAL A 221 14.05 11.43 0.69
N PRO A 222 12.73 11.29 0.91
CA PRO A 222 11.91 10.33 0.18
C PRO A 222 11.89 10.61 -1.33
N ILE A 223 11.89 9.53 -2.13
CA ILE A 223 11.82 9.62 -3.59
C ILE A 223 10.48 9.13 -4.14
N GLN A 224 10.01 9.75 -5.22
CA GLN A 224 8.82 9.33 -5.96
C GLN A 224 9.15 9.18 -7.45
N LEU A 225 8.90 8.01 -8.03
CA LEU A 225 9.14 7.79 -9.45
C LEU A 225 7.88 8.15 -10.23
N ILE A 226 8.05 8.87 -11.34
CA ILE A 226 6.98 9.16 -12.30
C ILE A 226 7.44 8.82 -13.71
N GLN A 227 6.53 8.25 -14.51
CA GLN A 227 6.78 7.91 -15.90
C GLN A 227 6.03 8.89 -16.80
N ARG A 228 6.67 9.34 -17.89
CA ARG A 228 6.05 10.22 -18.89
C ARG A 228 4.72 9.68 -19.44
N SER A 229 4.64 8.37 -19.63
CA SER A 229 3.43 7.65 -20.04
C SER A 229 2.26 7.83 -19.05
N THR A 230 2.56 7.83 -17.75
CA THR A 230 1.56 7.97 -16.68
C THR A 230 0.99 9.39 -16.63
N VAL A 231 1.84 10.40 -16.83
CA VAL A 231 1.43 11.81 -16.95
C VAL A 231 0.52 12.01 -18.15
N LEU A 232 0.98 11.58 -19.34
CA LEU A 232 0.26 11.79 -20.61
C LEU A 232 -0.99 10.91 -20.77
N GLY A 233 -1.31 10.06 -19.80
CA GLY A 233 -2.40 9.08 -19.92
C GLY A 233 -2.16 8.01 -21.00
N LYS A 234 -0.94 7.90 -21.53
CA LYS A 234 -0.59 6.99 -22.61
C LYS A 234 -0.14 5.65 -22.03
N LYS A 235 -0.65 4.56 -22.60
CA LYS A 235 -0.28 3.22 -22.19
C LYS A 235 1.20 2.94 -22.55
N PRO A 236 2.05 2.50 -21.59
CA PRO A 236 3.40 2.05 -21.90
C PRO A 236 3.37 0.87 -22.89
N LYS A 237 4.36 0.78 -23.79
CA LYS A 237 4.48 -0.35 -24.72
C LYS A 237 4.55 -1.66 -23.92
N GLY A 238 3.82 -2.68 -24.37
CA GLY A 238 3.83 -4.03 -23.75
C GLY A 238 2.97 -4.22 -22.49
N ARG A 239 2.40 -3.17 -21.89
CA ARG A 239 1.48 -3.36 -20.75
C ARG A 239 0.18 -4.02 -21.23
N LYS A 240 -0.33 -5.05 -20.53
CA LYS A 240 -1.62 -5.67 -20.90
C LYS A 240 -2.81 -4.89 -20.34
N THR A 241 -2.71 -4.40 -19.10
CA THR A 241 -3.78 -3.67 -18.42
C THR A 241 -3.90 -2.21 -18.89
N PRO A 242 -5.13 -1.68 -19.01
CA PRO A 242 -5.35 -0.26 -19.26
C PRO A 242 -4.78 0.57 -18.10
N LEU A 243 -4.35 1.80 -18.41
CA LEU A 243 -3.93 2.75 -17.39
C LEU A 243 -5.16 3.15 -16.56
N GLN A 244 -4.98 3.36 -15.27
CA GLN A 244 -6.03 3.93 -14.42
C GLN A 244 -6.42 5.31 -14.96
N GLU A 245 -7.69 5.64 -14.78
CA GLU A 245 -8.24 6.94 -15.13
C GLU A 245 -7.53 8.08 -14.39
N LYS A 246 -7.52 9.26 -15.00
CA LYS A 246 -6.74 10.42 -14.54
C LYS A 246 -7.05 10.82 -13.10
N ALA A 247 -8.33 10.98 -12.73
CA ALA A 247 -8.75 11.33 -11.37
C ALA A 247 -8.25 10.31 -10.34
N THR A 248 -8.33 9.01 -10.65
CA THR A 248 -7.83 7.94 -9.77
C THR A 248 -6.30 7.99 -9.63
N ARG A 249 -5.57 8.31 -10.70
CA ARG A 249 -4.11 8.51 -10.61
C ARG A 249 -3.79 9.70 -9.71
N ALA A 250 -4.51 10.81 -9.82
CA ALA A 250 -4.31 11.99 -8.99
C ALA A 250 -4.60 11.70 -7.51
N TRP A 251 -5.72 11.04 -7.20
CA TRP A 251 -6.04 10.57 -5.85
C TRP A 251 -4.91 9.74 -5.23
N ASN A 252 -4.40 8.74 -5.96
CA ASN A 252 -3.31 7.88 -5.47
C ASN A 252 -2.00 8.64 -5.31
N PHE A 253 -1.66 9.47 -6.30
CA PHE A 253 -0.39 10.20 -6.35
C PHE A 253 -0.29 11.25 -5.24
N CYS A 254 -1.32 12.10 -5.09
CA CYS A 254 -1.31 13.18 -4.11
C CYS A 254 -1.42 12.67 -2.67
N THR A 255 -2.23 11.63 -2.42
CA THR A 255 -2.32 10.99 -1.09
C THR A 255 -0.97 10.40 -0.67
N ALA A 256 -0.27 9.72 -1.59
CA ALA A 256 1.05 9.17 -1.32
C ALA A 256 2.09 10.28 -1.07
N LEU A 257 2.07 11.37 -1.85
CA LEU A 257 2.96 12.50 -1.63
C LEU A 257 2.71 13.20 -0.29
N TYR A 258 1.44 13.42 0.07
CA TYR A 258 1.05 13.99 1.36
C TYR A 258 1.60 13.18 2.53
N TYR A 259 1.50 11.85 2.46
CA TYR A 259 2.07 10.97 3.48
C TYR A 259 3.61 10.96 3.51
N LYS A 260 4.28 11.07 2.35
CA LYS A 260 5.75 11.19 2.30
C LYS A 260 6.27 12.47 2.93
N ALA A 261 5.48 13.53 2.87
CA ALA A 261 5.71 14.79 3.54
C ALA A 261 5.24 14.77 5.02
N GLU A 262 5.09 13.58 5.60
CA GLU A 262 4.74 13.36 7.02
C GLU A 262 3.29 13.72 7.39
N GLY A 263 2.45 13.96 6.39
CA GLY A 263 1.00 14.15 6.59
C GLY A 263 0.26 12.85 6.89
N ILE A 264 -0.78 12.92 7.71
CA ILE A 264 -1.65 11.76 7.99
C ILE A 264 -2.99 11.90 7.26
N PRO A 265 -3.26 11.11 6.21
CA PRO A 265 -4.46 11.29 5.40
C PRO A 265 -5.73 10.80 6.11
N TRP A 266 -5.67 9.65 6.78
CA TRP A 266 -6.77 9.11 7.56
C TRP A 266 -6.27 8.19 8.68
N CYS A 267 -7.11 7.98 9.68
CA CYS A 267 -6.84 7.13 10.84
C CYS A 267 -7.94 6.05 10.99
N PRO A 268 -7.63 4.82 11.42
CA PRO A 268 -8.63 3.85 11.87
C PRO A 268 -9.42 4.39 13.08
N VAL A 269 -10.69 3.99 13.18
CA VAL A 269 -11.59 4.39 14.29
C VAL A 269 -11.67 3.30 15.35
N THR A 270 -11.66 2.03 14.93
CA THR A 270 -11.95 0.90 15.83
C THR A 270 -10.70 0.23 16.40
N VAL A 271 -9.52 0.49 15.84
CA VAL A 271 -8.24 0.06 16.41
C VAL A 271 -7.95 0.81 17.72
N GLU A 272 -7.63 0.06 18.77
CA GLU A 272 -7.20 0.65 20.04
C GLU A 272 -5.89 1.42 19.88
N LYS A 273 -5.85 2.64 20.44
CA LYS A 273 -4.70 3.55 20.32
C LYS A 273 -3.39 2.99 20.87
N ASP A 274 -3.48 2.12 21.87
CA ASP A 274 -2.34 1.53 22.56
C ASP A 274 -1.94 0.15 21.98
N THR A 275 -2.45 -0.22 20.80
CA THR A 275 -2.07 -1.46 20.11
C THR A 275 -0.99 -1.20 19.06
N CYS A 276 0.05 -2.04 19.08
CA CYS A 276 1.09 -2.06 18.04
C CYS A 276 0.93 -3.30 17.16
N PHE A 277 0.72 -3.11 15.86
CA PHE A 277 0.62 -4.20 14.88
C PHE A 277 1.97 -4.41 14.22
N ILE A 278 2.51 -5.63 14.29
CA ILE A 278 3.80 -5.98 13.71
C ILE A 278 3.58 -6.98 12.56
N GLY A 279 3.99 -6.62 11.35
CA GLY A 279 4.11 -7.55 10.23
C GLY A 279 5.51 -8.15 10.17
N VAL A 280 5.62 -9.47 10.10
CA VAL A 280 6.91 -10.17 9.93
C VAL A 280 6.94 -10.90 8.60
N ASP A 281 8.00 -10.67 7.83
CA ASP A 281 8.27 -11.39 6.59
C ASP A 281 9.77 -11.65 6.40
N PHE A 282 10.09 -12.50 5.43
CA PHE A 282 11.44 -12.97 5.18
C PHE A 282 11.82 -12.78 3.72
N TYR A 283 13.05 -12.33 3.50
CA TYR A 283 13.61 -12.21 2.17
C TYR A 283 14.97 -12.90 2.08
N VAL A 284 15.36 -13.26 0.86
CA VAL A 284 16.70 -13.79 0.57
C VAL A 284 17.66 -12.60 0.53
N ALA A 285 18.62 -12.56 1.44
CA ALA A 285 19.67 -11.54 1.47
C ALA A 285 20.81 -11.89 0.52
N GLN A 286 21.22 -13.17 0.50
CA GLN A 286 22.25 -13.67 -0.38
C GLN A 286 21.92 -15.11 -0.80
N ASP A 287 22.05 -15.38 -2.10
CA ASP A 287 21.92 -16.74 -2.63
C ASP A 287 23.23 -17.50 -2.34
N GLY A 288 23.14 -18.61 -1.62
CA GLY A 288 24.29 -19.47 -1.32
C GLY A 288 24.48 -20.56 -2.39
N LYS A 289 25.52 -21.39 -2.23
CA LYS A 289 25.66 -22.63 -2.99
C LYS A 289 24.85 -23.73 -2.30
N ASP A 290 24.19 -24.59 -3.08
CA ASP A 290 23.48 -25.81 -2.64
C ASP A 290 22.40 -25.60 -1.56
N ASN A 291 21.21 -25.10 -1.95
CA ASN A 291 19.97 -24.99 -1.15
C ASN A 291 20.04 -24.27 0.21
N LEU A 292 21.22 -23.82 0.61
CA LEU A 292 21.51 -22.97 1.76
C LEU A 292 21.39 -21.52 1.31
N THR A 293 20.40 -20.80 1.85
CA THR A 293 20.19 -19.39 1.53
C THR A 293 20.35 -18.54 2.77
N MET A 294 21.04 -17.40 2.65
CA MET A 294 21.01 -16.40 3.71
C MET A 294 19.68 -15.68 3.66
N ARG A 295 18.88 -15.87 4.71
CA ARG A 295 17.59 -15.21 4.89
C ARG A 295 17.74 -14.08 5.90
N THR A 296 16.93 -13.07 5.72
CA THR A 296 16.78 -12.00 6.70
C THR A 296 15.31 -11.72 6.92
N SER A 297 14.95 -11.45 8.17
CA SER A 297 13.60 -11.03 8.54
C SER A 297 13.47 -9.51 8.47
N VAL A 298 12.25 -9.05 8.20
CA VAL A 298 11.84 -7.66 8.34
C VAL A 298 10.66 -7.64 9.28
N ALA A 299 10.75 -6.83 10.34
CA ALA A 299 9.62 -6.48 11.16
C ALA A 299 9.15 -5.07 10.79
N GLN A 300 7.84 -4.92 10.62
CA GLN A 300 7.23 -3.62 10.40
C GLN A 300 6.17 -3.38 11.47
N ALA A 301 6.40 -2.40 12.32
CA ALA A 301 5.43 -1.98 13.33
C ALA A 301 4.57 -0.83 12.79
N PHE A 302 3.29 -0.89 13.07
CA PHE A 302 2.31 0.16 12.81
C PHE A 302 1.57 0.48 14.10
N ASP A 303 1.41 1.76 14.35
CA ASP A 303 0.48 2.27 15.34
C ASP A 303 -0.91 2.53 14.74
N TYR A 304 -1.81 2.97 15.61
CA TYR A 304 -3.15 3.40 15.25
C TYR A 304 -3.18 4.56 14.26
N LEU A 305 -2.13 5.37 14.06
CA LEU A 305 -2.12 6.42 13.03
C LEU A 305 -1.70 5.89 11.66
N GLY A 306 -1.35 4.61 11.55
CA GLY A 306 -0.77 4.03 10.34
C GLY A 306 0.64 4.55 10.05
N GLN A 307 1.31 5.18 11.03
CA GLN A 307 2.73 5.48 10.90
C GLN A 307 3.50 4.16 11.08
N GLY A 308 4.30 3.84 10.08
CA GLY A 308 5.05 2.60 10.04
C GLY A 308 6.52 2.80 10.39
N LEU A 309 7.07 1.89 11.18
CA LEU A 309 8.52 1.74 11.38
C LEU A 309 8.98 0.38 10.86
N VAL A 310 10.16 0.36 10.24
CA VAL A 310 10.72 -0.80 9.56
C VAL A 310 12.07 -1.13 10.19
N LEU A 311 12.19 -2.37 10.69
CA LEU A 311 13.40 -2.91 11.28
C LEU A 311 13.85 -4.15 10.51
N ARG A 312 15.15 -4.22 10.25
CA ARG A 312 15.82 -5.38 9.65
C ARG A 312 16.31 -6.30 10.77
N GLY A 313 16.03 -7.60 10.67
CA GLY A 313 16.59 -8.60 11.57
C GLY A 313 17.98 -9.06 11.16
N ASP A 314 18.60 -9.88 12.00
CA ASP A 314 19.90 -10.48 11.71
C ASP A 314 19.78 -11.48 10.55
N PRO A 315 20.76 -11.53 9.62
CA PRO A 315 20.86 -12.60 8.64
C PRO A 315 21.08 -13.96 9.31
N PHE A 316 20.46 -15.01 8.78
CA PHE A 316 20.64 -16.39 9.23
C PHE A 316 20.60 -17.37 8.04
N GLU A 317 21.27 -18.51 8.21
CA GLU A 317 21.27 -19.57 7.23
C GLU A 317 19.96 -20.36 7.27
N TRP A 318 19.41 -20.65 6.10
CA TRP A 318 18.21 -21.48 5.97
C TRP A 318 18.38 -22.55 4.90
N ASN A 319 18.26 -23.81 5.31
CA ASN A 319 18.27 -24.96 4.41
C ASN A 319 16.84 -25.34 4.03
N SER A 320 16.46 -25.06 2.78
CA SER A 320 15.08 -25.30 2.33
C SER A 320 14.71 -26.78 2.16
N ASP A 321 15.68 -27.67 2.02
CA ASP A 321 15.44 -29.11 1.86
C ASP A 321 15.19 -29.79 3.20
N ALA A 322 15.98 -29.43 4.21
CA ALA A 322 15.86 -29.99 5.56
C ALA A 322 14.66 -29.41 6.32
N ASN A 323 14.45 -28.09 6.21
CA ASN A 323 13.49 -27.37 7.06
C ASN A 323 12.24 -26.88 6.30
N GLY A 324 12.19 -27.11 4.98
CA GLY A 324 11.10 -26.68 4.13
C GLY A 324 11.26 -25.26 3.58
N LYS A 325 10.30 -24.83 2.75
CA LYS A 325 10.40 -23.58 1.97
C LYS A 325 10.14 -22.31 2.78
N SER A 326 9.42 -22.42 3.88
CA SER A 326 9.08 -21.29 4.74
C SER A 326 10.18 -21.08 5.77
N PRO A 327 10.89 -19.94 5.77
CA PRO A 327 11.92 -19.68 6.77
C PRO A 327 11.34 -19.40 8.15
N HIS A 328 12.07 -19.84 9.18
CA HIS A 328 11.77 -19.64 10.60
C HIS A 328 13.03 -19.15 11.33
N MET A 329 12.86 -18.20 12.25
CA MET A 329 14.00 -17.64 12.99
C MET A 329 14.38 -18.54 14.16
N SER A 330 15.63 -18.39 14.66
CA SER A 330 15.96 -18.90 15.97
C SER A 330 15.20 -18.17 17.07
N ARG A 331 15.06 -18.79 18.25
CA ARG A 331 14.45 -18.16 19.43
C ARG A 331 15.08 -16.81 19.76
N GLU A 332 16.40 -16.75 19.79
CA GLU A 332 17.13 -15.52 20.06
C GLU A 332 16.92 -14.47 18.96
N GLY A 333 16.92 -14.88 17.69
CA GLY A 333 16.70 -13.98 16.56
C GLY A 333 15.30 -13.34 16.61
N ALA A 334 14.27 -14.14 16.89
CA ALA A 334 12.90 -13.64 17.04
C ALA A 334 12.77 -12.66 18.22
N ALA A 335 13.37 -13.00 19.37
CA ALA A 335 13.39 -12.13 20.56
C ALA A 335 14.10 -10.80 20.30
N ARG A 336 15.25 -10.83 19.63
CA ARG A 336 15.99 -9.61 19.24
C ARG A 336 15.19 -8.75 18.27
N LEU A 337 14.60 -9.34 17.23
CA LEU A 337 13.83 -8.61 16.22
C LEU A 337 12.66 -7.85 16.85
N VAL A 338 11.81 -8.54 17.62
CA VAL A 338 10.61 -7.91 18.19
C VAL A 338 10.97 -6.91 19.29
N SER A 339 11.96 -7.21 20.13
CA SER A 339 12.38 -6.29 21.18
C SER A 339 13.01 -5.02 20.61
N ALA A 340 13.82 -5.12 19.54
CA ALA A 340 14.37 -3.96 18.84
C ALA A 340 13.25 -3.13 18.19
N THR A 341 12.28 -3.79 17.55
CA THR A 341 11.11 -3.14 16.94
C THR A 341 10.29 -2.36 17.96
N LEU A 342 10.02 -2.96 19.13
CA LEU A 342 9.25 -2.33 20.20
C LEU A 342 10.03 -1.22 20.92
N LYS A 343 11.35 -1.36 21.08
CA LYS A 343 12.20 -0.27 21.61
C LYS A 343 12.16 0.94 20.67
N GLU A 344 12.29 0.71 19.36
CA GLU A 344 12.21 1.79 18.38
C GLU A 344 10.82 2.42 18.32
N TYR A 345 9.77 1.60 18.42
CA TYR A 345 8.40 2.10 18.58
C TYR A 345 8.29 3.08 19.75
N VAL A 346 8.84 2.73 20.92
CA VAL A 346 8.81 3.61 22.10
C VAL A 346 9.71 4.82 21.96
N ASN A 347 10.86 4.70 21.30
CA ASN A 347 11.72 5.85 21.02
C ASN A 347 10.97 6.92 20.19
N VAL A 348 10.19 6.49 19.19
CA VAL A 348 9.43 7.38 18.31
C VAL A 348 8.14 7.88 18.97
N ARG A 349 7.42 7.01 19.67
CA ARG A 349 6.09 7.31 20.24
C ARG A 349 6.14 7.91 21.63
N GLY A 350 7.21 7.68 22.39
CA GLY A 350 7.35 8.07 23.79
C GLY A 350 6.58 7.20 24.78
N THR A 351 5.61 6.41 24.33
CA THR A 351 4.79 5.53 25.18
C THR A 351 4.79 4.08 24.70
N PRO A 352 4.80 3.11 25.63
CA PRO A 352 4.74 1.69 25.28
C PRO A 352 3.33 1.25 24.87
N PRO A 353 3.21 0.26 23.97
CA PRO A 353 1.92 -0.34 23.66
C PRO A 353 1.43 -1.19 24.83
N LYS A 354 0.11 -1.27 25.01
CA LYS A 354 -0.54 -2.20 25.96
C LYS A 354 -0.75 -3.59 25.36
N ARG A 355 -0.86 -3.65 24.02
CA ARG A 355 -1.06 -4.89 23.28
C ARG A 355 -0.21 -4.92 22.01
N VAL A 356 0.36 -6.08 21.71
CA VAL A 356 1.15 -6.31 20.49
C VAL A 356 0.52 -7.41 19.66
N VAL A 357 0.21 -7.12 18.40
CA VAL A 357 -0.36 -8.10 17.46
C VAL A 357 0.66 -8.40 16.37
N VAL A 358 1.13 -9.64 16.26
CA VAL A 358 2.13 -10.05 15.26
C VAL A 358 1.43 -10.84 14.14
N HIS A 359 1.54 -10.36 12.91
CA HIS A 359 1.02 -11.01 11.70
C HIS A 359 2.15 -11.66 10.89
N LYS A 360 1.98 -12.96 10.61
CA LYS A 360 2.88 -13.75 9.75
C LYS A 360 2.09 -14.49 8.68
N SER A 361 2.71 -14.71 7.52
CA SER A 361 2.12 -15.51 6.43
C SER A 361 2.38 -17.02 6.57
N SER A 362 3.39 -17.40 7.35
CA SER A 362 3.69 -18.78 7.74
C SER A 362 3.35 -19.01 9.21
N ARG A 363 3.27 -20.28 9.61
CA ARG A 363 3.06 -20.70 11.00
C ARG A 363 4.24 -20.27 11.89
N PHE A 364 4.02 -20.25 13.19
CA PHE A 364 5.04 -20.07 14.21
C PHE A 364 5.62 -21.44 14.59
N TRP A 365 6.95 -21.54 14.61
CA TRP A 365 7.62 -22.74 15.12
C TRP A 365 7.88 -22.61 16.62
N GLY A 366 7.37 -23.58 17.38
CA GLY A 366 7.56 -23.69 18.83
C GLY A 366 8.73 -24.58 19.24
N SER A 367 8.77 -24.97 20.52
CA SER A 367 9.82 -25.80 21.13
C SER A 367 10.11 -27.12 20.39
N ASP A 368 9.12 -27.66 19.69
CA ASP A 368 9.24 -28.91 18.93
C ASP A 368 10.24 -28.81 17.75
N HIS A 369 10.62 -27.58 17.37
CA HIS A 369 11.54 -27.30 16.26
C HIS A 369 12.94 -26.89 16.73
N GLY A 370 13.31 -27.19 17.99
CA GLY A 370 14.65 -27.01 18.52
C GLY A 370 15.10 -25.54 18.55
N GLU A 371 16.18 -25.22 17.83
CA GLU A 371 16.75 -23.87 17.79
C GLU A 371 15.82 -22.85 17.11
N PHE A 372 15.00 -23.30 16.14
CA PHE A 372 14.08 -22.47 15.35
C PHE A 372 12.75 -22.18 16.08
N ASN A 373 12.79 -22.09 17.41
CA ASN A 373 11.66 -21.80 18.27
C ASN A 373 11.36 -20.29 18.30
N GLU A 374 10.91 -19.74 17.17
CA GLU A 374 10.56 -18.33 17.05
C GLU A 374 9.35 -17.94 17.90
N LEU A 375 8.43 -18.88 18.19
CA LEU A 375 7.21 -18.62 18.97
C LEU A 375 7.57 -18.10 20.38
N ASP A 376 8.39 -18.86 21.11
CA ASP A 376 8.82 -18.47 22.45
C ASP A 376 9.71 -17.22 22.38
N GLY A 377 10.52 -17.11 21.33
CA GLY A 377 11.35 -15.93 21.08
C GLY A 377 10.54 -14.64 20.94
N PHE A 378 9.45 -14.66 20.18
CA PHE A 378 8.56 -13.51 20.05
C PHE A 378 7.91 -13.14 21.38
N ILE A 379 7.41 -14.13 22.14
CA ILE A 379 6.79 -13.90 23.44
C ILE A 379 7.80 -13.30 24.42
N GLU A 380 8.99 -13.88 24.51
CA GLU A 380 10.09 -13.38 25.36
C GLU A 380 10.51 -11.97 24.98
N GLY A 381 10.67 -11.71 23.69
CA GLY A 381 11.04 -10.39 23.19
C GLY A 381 10.00 -9.34 23.58
N ILE A 382 8.70 -9.62 23.43
CA ILE A 382 7.61 -8.71 23.84
C ILE A 382 7.66 -8.46 25.36
N GLN A 383 7.70 -9.55 26.16
CA GLN A 383 7.69 -9.45 27.62
C GLN A 383 8.97 -8.81 28.18
N SER A 384 10.10 -8.91 27.48
CA SER A 384 11.37 -8.29 27.88
C SER A 384 11.33 -6.77 27.81
N VAL A 385 10.56 -6.21 26.87
CA VAL A 385 10.41 -4.76 26.75
C VAL A 385 9.28 -4.29 27.67
N PHE A 386 8.16 -5.00 27.70
CA PHE A 386 6.99 -4.65 28.51
C PHE A 386 6.41 -5.87 29.24
N PRO A 387 6.82 -6.11 30.50
CA PRO A 387 6.25 -7.17 31.31
C PRO A 387 4.74 -6.97 31.50
N GLY A 388 3.95 -8.00 31.18
CA GLY A 388 2.49 -7.97 31.30
C GLY A 388 1.77 -7.34 30.10
N CYS A 389 2.48 -7.04 29.00
CA CYS A 389 1.86 -6.63 27.74
C CYS A 389 1.04 -7.79 27.16
N ASP A 390 -0.20 -7.50 26.74
CA ASP A 390 -1.02 -8.47 26.01
C ASP A 390 -0.43 -8.72 24.62
N TYR A 391 -0.60 -9.93 24.09
CA TYR A 391 -0.12 -10.27 22.78
C TYR A 391 -1.05 -11.20 22.00
N ASP A 392 -1.05 -11.06 20.68
CA ASP A 392 -1.66 -11.99 19.75
C ASP A 392 -0.71 -12.26 18.58
N LEU A 393 -0.20 -13.49 18.48
CA LEU A 393 0.59 -13.93 17.35
C LEU A 393 -0.33 -14.70 16.41
N VAL A 394 -0.53 -14.18 15.20
CA VAL A 394 -1.57 -14.65 14.27
C VAL A 394 -0.97 -14.99 12.91
N THR A 395 -1.19 -16.21 12.46
CA THR A 395 -0.87 -16.63 11.11
C THR A 395 -2.07 -16.47 10.20
N LEU A 396 -1.91 -15.61 9.19
CA LEU A 396 -2.95 -15.27 8.22
C LEU A 396 -2.59 -15.83 6.85
N THR A 397 -3.50 -16.61 6.26
CA THR A 397 -3.33 -17.15 4.91
C THR A 397 -4.59 -16.98 4.07
N ARG A 398 -4.45 -16.98 2.74
CA ARG A 398 -5.60 -17.05 1.84
C ARG A 398 -6.07 -18.50 1.73
N SER A 399 -7.36 -18.72 1.95
CA SER A 399 -7.95 -20.05 1.79
C SER A 399 -8.44 -20.27 0.37
N ARG A 400 -8.29 -21.51 -0.10
CA ARG A 400 -8.91 -21.98 -1.35
C ARG A 400 -10.40 -22.33 -1.18
N ILE A 401 -10.88 -22.42 0.06
CA ILE A 401 -12.30 -22.62 0.37
C ILE A 401 -13.03 -21.30 0.11
N ARG A 402 -14.08 -21.33 -0.72
CA ARG A 402 -14.85 -20.15 -1.11
C ARG A 402 -16.34 -20.40 -0.91
N LEU A 403 -17.02 -19.42 -0.34
CA LEU A 403 -18.47 -19.29 -0.38
C LEU A 403 -18.91 -18.78 -1.76
N PHE A 404 -20.05 -19.30 -2.20
CA PHE A 404 -20.79 -18.79 -3.34
C PHE A 404 -22.11 -18.22 -2.86
N ARG A 405 -22.55 -17.13 -3.47
CA ARG A 405 -23.86 -16.55 -3.22
C ARG A 405 -24.67 -16.51 -4.50
N GLU A 406 -25.98 -16.49 -4.37
CA GLU A 406 -26.86 -16.23 -5.49
C GLU A 406 -26.66 -14.79 -6.01
N GLY A 407 -26.74 -14.63 -7.33
CA GLY A 407 -26.53 -13.36 -8.03
C GLY A 407 -25.15 -13.22 -8.70
N GLN A 408 -24.85 -12.00 -9.14
CA GLN A 408 -23.70 -11.71 -10.02
C GLN A 408 -22.40 -11.36 -9.30
N TYR A 409 -22.46 -11.02 -8.01
CA TYR A 409 -21.28 -10.58 -7.26
C TYR A 409 -20.85 -11.65 -6.23
N PRO A 410 -19.58 -11.63 -5.79
CA PRO A 410 -19.10 -12.49 -4.71
C PRO A 410 -19.73 -12.15 -3.36
N PRO A 411 -19.52 -12.98 -2.31
CA PRO A 411 -19.84 -12.65 -0.92
C PRO A 411 -19.44 -11.21 -0.56
N ALA A 412 -20.19 -10.59 0.37
CA ALA A 412 -19.91 -9.22 0.75
C ALA A 412 -18.56 -9.11 1.47
N ARG A 413 -17.86 -8.00 1.28
CA ARG A 413 -16.73 -7.64 2.15
C ARG A 413 -17.25 -7.52 3.58
N GLY A 414 -16.58 -8.16 4.52
CA GLY A 414 -17.02 -8.33 5.91
C GLY A 414 -17.77 -9.64 6.18
N SER A 415 -18.06 -10.47 5.16
CA SER A 415 -18.61 -11.80 5.36
C SER A 415 -17.61 -12.70 6.08
N TYR A 416 -17.96 -13.07 7.31
CA TYR A 416 -17.22 -14.01 8.14
C TYR A 416 -17.95 -15.35 8.14
N PHE A 417 -17.20 -16.45 8.13
CA PHE A 417 -17.78 -17.77 8.35
C PHE A 417 -16.83 -18.66 9.13
N CYS A 418 -17.40 -19.59 9.91
CA CYS A 418 -16.65 -20.66 10.54
C CYS A 418 -17.22 -22.03 10.21
N ILE A 419 -16.33 -23.02 10.13
CA ILE A 419 -16.63 -24.42 9.87
C ILE A 419 -16.31 -25.21 11.14
N GLU A 420 -17.32 -25.92 11.66
CA GLU A 420 -17.23 -26.72 12.90
C GLU A 420 -16.66 -25.95 14.11
N ASP A 421 -16.80 -24.62 14.12
CA ASP A 421 -16.26 -23.71 15.14
C ASP A 421 -14.74 -23.78 15.36
N GLU A 422 -14.01 -24.44 14.45
CA GLU A 422 -12.55 -24.57 14.49
C GLU A 422 -11.87 -23.73 13.40
N ALA A 423 -12.40 -23.76 12.18
CA ALA A 423 -11.79 -23.05 11.05
C ALA A 423 -12.53 -21.74 10.79
N HIS A 424 -11.84 -20.61 10.93
CA HIS A 424 -12.40 -19.27 10.86
C HIS A 424 -11.92 -18.50 9.62
N PHE A 425 -12.85 -17.86 8.90
CA PHE A 425 -12.59 -17.20 7.62
C PHE A 425 -13.23 -15.82 7.52
N LEU A 426 -12.60 -14.92 6.76
CA LEU A 426 -13.10 -13.57 6.47
C LEU A 426 -12.89 -13.17 5.01
N TYR A 427 -13.96 -12.71 4.37
CA TYR A 427 -13.89 -11.98 3.11
C TYR A 427 -13.51 -10.51 3.35
N THR A 428 -12.24 -10.17 3.13
CA THR A 428 -11.78 -8.77 3.09
C THR A 428 -11.98 -8.12 1.73
N MET A 429 -12.27 -8.90 0.69
CA MET A 429 -12.70 -8.40 -0.61
C MET A 429 -13.97 -9.12 -1.01
N GLY A 430 -14.81 -8.44 -1.76
CA GLY A 430 -16.13 -8.95 -2.09
C GLY A 430 -17.04 -7.85 -2.59
N PHE A 431 -18.34 -8.11 -2.66
CA PHE A 431 -19.32 -7.06 -2.88
C PHE A 431 -19.20 -5.99 -1.79
N ILE A 432 -19.03 -4.72 -2.19
CA ILE A 432 -18.94 -3.59 -1.25
C ILE A 432 -20.28 -2.87 -1.31
N PRO A 433 -21.12 -2.95 -0.25
CA PRO A 433 -22.45 -2.35 -0.26
C PRO A 433 -22.44 -0.85 -0.59
N TYR A 434 -21.48 -0.11 -0.06
CA TYR A 434 -21.33 1.33 -0.31
C TYR A 434 -21.09 1.68 -1.78
N LEU A 435 -20.27 0.88 -2.48
CA LEU A 435 -19.96 1.11 -3.88
C LEU A 435 -20.99 0.47 -4.82
N GLU A 436 -21.95 -0.29 -4.26
CA GLU A 436 -22.91 -1.14 -4.97
C GLU A 436 -22.25 -2.06 -6.01
N THR A 437 -20.98 -2.41 -5.81
CA THR A 437 -20.20 -3.18 -6.77
C THR A 437 -19.00 -3.86 -6.12
N PHE A 438 -18.31 -4.69 -6.89
CA PHE A 438 -17.02 -5.26 -6.54
C PHE A 438 -15.98 -4.85 -7.60
N PRO A 439 -14.98 -4.01 -7.26
CA PRO A 439 -13.95 -3.56 -8.19
C PRO A 439 -12.84 -4.61 -8.41
N GLY A 440 -13.22 -5.85 -8.68
CA GLY A 440 -12.30 -6.96 -8.93
C GLY A 440 -12.83 -7.93 -9.98
N SER A 441 -11.92 -8.68 -10.61
CA SER A 441 -12.25 -9.53 -11.78
C SER A 441 -12.62 -10.98 -11.44
N TYR A 442 -12.30 -11.46 -10.23
CA TYR A 442 -12.48 -12.86 -9.83
C TYR A 442 -13.10 -12.97 -8.44
N ILE A 443 -13.75 -14.10 -8.16
CA ILE A 443 -14.23 -14.41 -6.82
C ILE A 443 -13.04 -14.38 -5.85
N PRO A 444 -13.05 -13.49 -4.86
CA PRO A 444 -11.92 -13.32 -3.95
C PRO A 444 -11.72 -14.55 -3.06
N GLU A 445 -10.50 -14.73 -2.60
CA GLU A 445 -10.15 -15.75 -1.61
C GLU A 445 -10.30 -15.16 -0.20
N PRO A 446 -11.05 -15.80 0.70
CA PRO A 446 -11.14 -15.34 2.07
C PRO A 446 -9.80 -15.53 2.80
N TRP A 447 -9.54 -14.68 3.79
CA TRP A 447 -8.47 -14.90 4.76
C TRP A 447 -8.89 -15.94 5.78
N GLN A 448 -7.94 -16.74 6.23
CA GLN A 448 -8.08 -17.70 7.31
C GLN A 448 -7.05 -17.38 8.40
N ILE A 449 -7.48 -17.39 9.66
CA ILE A 449 -6.58 -17.48 10.82
C ILE A 449 -6.28 -18.96 10.99
N VAL A 450 -5.05 -19.35 10.67
CA VAL A 450 -4.60 -20.75 10.67
C VAL A 450 -3.98 -21.14 12.01
N GLU A 451 -3.43 -20.16 12.70
CA GLU A 451 -2.79 -20.30 13.99
C GLU A 451 -2.93 -18.98 14.75
N ARG A 452 -3.16 -19.07 16.06
CA ARG A 452 -3.32 -17.95 16.97
C ARG A 452 -2.75 -18.31 18.34
N HIS A 453 -1.84 -17.50 18.84
CA HIS A 453 -1.35 -17.56 20.22
C HIS A 453 -1.67 -16.24 20.91
N GLY A 454 -2.64 -16.24 21.82
CA GLY A 454 -3.18 -15.02 22.43
C GLY A 454 -4.62 -15.23 22.93
N SER A 455 -5.17 -14.21 23.59
CA SER A 455 -6.48 -14.26 24.25
C SER A 455 -7.62 -13.69 23.37
N SER A 456 -7.30 -12.92 22.33
CA SER A 456 -8.32 -12.21 21.53
C SER A 456 -9.16 -13.17 20.69
N ALA A 457 -10.47 -12.94 20.60
CA ALA A 457 -11.35 -13.79 19.81
C ALA A 457 -11.11 -13.64 18.29
N HIS A 458 -11.35 -14.71 17.52
CA HIS A 458 -11.17 -14.69 16.06
C HIS A 458 -11.91 -13.54 15.36
N LYS A 459 -13.13 -13.22 15.81
CA LYS A 459 -13.92 -12.13 15.24
C LYS A 459 -13.29 -10.75 15.51
N ASP A 460 -12.65 -10.55 16.66
CA ASP A 460 -12.00 -9.29 17.00
C ASP A 460 -10.74 -9.10 16.14
N LEU A 461 -9.90 -10.13 16.06
CA LEU A 461 -8.74 -10.15 15.15
C LEU A 461 -9.15 -9.91 13.70
N PHE A 462 -10.28 -10.48 13.25
CA PHE A 462 -10.78 -10.26 11.90
C PHE A 462 -11.35 -8.86 11.67
N ARG A 463 -11.92 -8.19 12.68
CA ARG A 463 -12.30 -6.77 12.59
C ARG A 463 -11.05 -5.91 12.38
N GLU A 464 -9.99 -6.16 13.16
CA GLU A 464 -8.70 -5.48 13.01
C GLU A 464 -8.11 -5.72 11.62
N VAL A 465 -8.10 -6.97 11.14
CA VAL A 465 -7.63 -7.29 9.77
C VAL A 465 -8.42 -6.53 8.71
N LEU A 466 -9.74 -6.42 8.85
CA LEU A 466 -10.59 -5.69 7.91
C LEU A 466 -10.23 -4.20 7.84
N GLU A 467 -9.92 -3.60 8.99
CA GLU A 467 -9.49 -2.20 9.10
C GLU A 467 -8.08 -2.00 8.55
N LEU A 468 -7.14 -2.88 8.88
CA LEU A 468 -5.76 -2.86 8.35
C LEU A 468 -5.70 -2.98 6.82
N THR A 469 -6.73 -3.53 6.17
CA THR A 469 -6.80 -3.56 4.69
C THR A 469 -7.11 -2.20 4.05
N LYS A 470 -7.47 -1.19 4.86
CA LYS A 470 -7.78 0.19 4.44
C LYS A 470 -6.66 1.17 4.78
N MET A 471 -5.60 0.68 5.42
CA MET A 471 -4.50 1.52 5.91
C MET A 471 -3.39 1.75 4.89
N ASN A 472 -3.49 1.17 3.69
CA ASN A 472 -2.51 1.46 2.64
C ASN A 472 -2.72 2.87 2.07
N VAL A 473 -1.89 3.81 2.52
CA VAL A 473 -1.85 5.21 2.06
C VAL A 473 -1.19 5.40 0.68
N ASN A 474 -0.59 4.36 0.09
CA ASN A 474 -0.01 4.43 -1.26
C ASN A 474 -1.08 4.50 -2.34
N ASN A 475 -2.32 4.16 -2.01
CA ASN A 475 -3.45 4.28 -2.90
C ASN A 475 -4.66 4.78 -2.11
N CYS A 476 -5.50 5.60 -2.73
CA CYS A 476 -6.73 6.11 -2.14
C CYS A 476 -7.91 5.23 -2.58
N SER A 477 -7.77 3.92 -2.48
CA SER A 477 -8.86 2.97 -2.76
C SER A 477 -9.73 2.78 -1.53
N PHE A 478 -10.92 2.21 -1.71
CA PHE A 478 -11.79 1.84 -0.58
C PHE A 478 -11.10 0.84 0.37
N ALA A 479 -10.45 -0.19 -0.19
CA ALA A 479 -9.62 -1.15 0.51
C ALA A 479 -8.76 -1.96 -0.47
N ASP A 480 -7.63 -2.50 0.00
CA ASP A 480 -6.73 -3.34 -0.79
C ASP A 480 -7.00 -4.84 -0.69
N GLY A 481 -7.76 -5.24 0.33
CA GLY A 481 -8.05 -6.64 0.60
C GLY A 481 -6.95 -7.43 1.30
N THR A 482 -5.71 -6.99 1.29
CA THR A 482 -4.62 -7.59 2.10
C THR A 482 -4.28 -6.63 3.23
N PRO A 483 -4.18 -7.08 4.50
CA PRO A 483 -3.84 -6.20 5.61
C PRO A 483 -2.44 -5.58 5.40
N ILE A 484 -2.29 -4.32 5.81
CA ILE A 484 -1.06 -3.54 5.64
C ILE A 484 0.17 -4.29 6.18
N THR A 485 0.03 -4.96 7.32
CA THR A 485 1.07 -5.76 7.98
C THR A 485 1.66 -6.88 7.12
N LEU A 486 0.88 -7.45 6.18
CA LEU A 486 1.36 -8.53 5.29
C LEU A 486 1.74 -8.02 3.90
N SER A 487 1.00 -7.04 3.37
CA SER A 487 1.27 -6.53 2.01
C SER A 487 2.56 -5.72 1.93
N PHE A 488 2.96 -5.07 3.02
CA PHE A 488 4.14 -4.21 3.03
C PHE A 488 5.43 -4.90 3.38
N SER A 489 5.41 -5.85 4.31
CA SER A 489 6.58 -6.64 4.67
C SER A 489 7.20 -7.32 3.43
N GLN A 490 6.37 -7.83 2.51
CA GLN A 490 6.81 -8.35 1.20
C GLN A 490 7.48 -7.30 0.31
N LYS A 491 6.86 -6.11 0.18
CA LYS A 491 7.40 -5.03 -0.67
C LYS A 491 8.72 -4.48 -0.14
N ILE A 492 8.84 -4.39 1.19
CA ILE A 492 10.06 -3.95 1.87
C ILE A 492 11.17 -4.98 1.64
N GLY A 493 10.88 -6.27 1.82
CA GLY A 493 11.85 -7.34 1.54
C GLY A 493 12.45 -7.25 0.13
N GLU A 494 11.64 -6.88 -0.87
CA GLU A 494 12.13 -6.68 -2.25
C GLU A 494 13.04 -5.45 -2.42
N ILE A 495 12.93 -4.42 -1.58
CA ILE A 495 13.83 -3.26 -1.56
C ILE A 495 15.10 -3.59 -0.78
N MET A 496 14.95 -4.22 0.39
CA MET A 496 16.05 -4.56 1.30
C MET A 496 17.06 -5.53 0.69
N LYS A 497 16.66 -6.32 -0.31
CA LYS A 497 17.56 -7.12 -1.17
C LYS A 497 18.66 -6.33 -1.87
N HIS A 498 18.50 -5.02 -2.01
CA HIS A 498 19.44 -4.15 -2.71
C HIS A 498 20.23 -3.24 -1.77
N VAL A 499 20.04 -3.38 -0.47
CA VAL A 499 20.76 -2.61 0.57
C VAL A 499 22.03 -3.38 0.93
N SER A 500 23.18 -2.70 0.88
CA SER A 500 24.45 -3.27 1.36
C SER A 500 24.56 -3.12 2.88
N ASP A 501 25.37 -3.96 3.54
CA ASP A 501 25.48 -3.93 5.01
C ASP A 501 26.13 -2.64 5.55
N GLU A 502 26.83 -1.88 4.70
CA GLU A 502 27.39 -0.55 5.01
C GLU A 502 26.36 0.59 4.86
N ASP A 503 25.20 0.34 4.23
CA ASP A 503 24.24 1.38 3.92
C ASP A 503 23.37 1.72 5.13
N THR A 504 23.23 3.02 5.40
CA THR A 504 22.29 3.51 6.41
C THR A 504 20.85 3.39 5.90
N VAL A 505 20.04 2.64 6.63
CA VAL A 505 18.63 2.40 6.31
C VAL A 505 17.76 3.30 7.17
N GLN A 506 16.80 3.98 6.55
CA GLN A 506 15.80 4.77 7.26
C GLN A 506 14.73 3.86 7.85
N THR A 507 14.38 4.07 9.12
CA THR A 507 13.33 3.27 9.79
C THR A 507 11.93 3.68 9.37
N SER A 508 11.72 4.94 8.99
CA SER A 508 10.38 5.43 8.64
C SER A 508 9.86 4.80 7.36
N TYR A 509 8.62 4.34 7.41
CA TYR A 509 7.95 3.70 6.28
C TYR A 509 7.85 4.57 5.01
N ARG A 510 7.86 5.91 5.15
CA ARG A 510 7.75 6.85 4.02
C ARG A 510 8.84 6.69 2.95
N PHE A 511 10.00 6.16 3.32
CA PHE A 511 11.11 5.90 2.39
C PHE A 511 10.89 4.65 1.51
N TYR A 512 10.02 3.73 1.94
CA TYR A 512 9.77 2.46 1.26
C TYR A 512 8.60 2.56 0.27
N MET A 513 7.62 3.43 0.51
CA MET A 513 6.47 3.70 -0.37
C MET A 513 6.91 4.21 -1.73
#